data_AF-A0A5C4JY38-F1
#
_entry.id   AF-A0A5C4JY38-F1
#
_cell.length_a   1.000
_cell.length_b   1.000
_cell.length_c   1.000
_cell.angle_alpha   90.00
_cell.angle_beta   90.00
_cell.angle_gamma   90.00
#
_symmetry.space_group_name_H-M   'P 1'
#
loop_
_entity.id
_entity.type
_entity.pdbx_description
1 polymer ?
#
loop_
_entity_poly.entity_id
_entity_poly.type
_entity_poly.pdbx_seq_one_letter_code
_entity_poly.pdbx_strand_id
1 'polypeptide(L)'
;MSSELAGTDLRAGMLRASQVDQLADRVAACLVGAEEVLAGFRDIQLLQWESPAGRAYRDSVSLQAAALRRSLESLVEARSAVARHSQETLVAACSYGGTP
;
A
#
# COMPACT_ATOMS: atom_id res chain seq x y z
N MET A 1 16.71 16.32 -34.04
CA MET A 1 15.56 15.42 -33.86
C MET A 1 15.82 14.33 -32.82
N SER A 2 16.93 13.58 -32.84
CA SER A 2 17.19 12.51 -31.85
C SER A 2 17.31 12.99 -30.39
N SER A 3 17.85 14.20 -30.16
CA SER A 3 17.95 14.78 -28.81
C SER A 3 16.60 15.19 -28.21
N GLU A 4 15.60 15.53 -29.03
CA GLU A 4 14.26 15.89 -28.56
C GLU A 4 13.47 14.65 -28.16
N LEU A 5 13.60 13.56 -28.93
CA LEU A 5 13.02 12.24 -28.62
C LEU A 5 13.56 11.67 -27.29
N ALA A 6 14.88 11.76 -27.06
CA ALA A 6 15.48 11.35 -25.79
C ALA A 6 14.98 12.19 -24.60
N GLY A 7 14.75 13.49 -24.80
CA GLY A 7 14.17 14.38 -23.78
C GLY A 7 12.70 14.07 -23.46
N THR A 8 11.90 13.68 -24.46
CA THR A 8 10.50 13.27 -24.24
C THR A 8 10.40 11.94 -23.50
N ASP A 9 11.28 10.98 -23.81
CA ASP A 9 11.30 9.67 -23.15
C ASP A 9 11.73 9.78 -21.69
N LEU A 10 12.75 10.60 -21.39
CA LEU A 10 13.16 10.90 -20.02
C LEU A 10 12.01 11.54 -19.21
N ARG A 11 11.32 12.53 -19.79
CA ARG A 11 10.19 13.21 -19.14
C ARG A 11 9.03 12.25 -18.87
N ALA A 12 8.72 11.35 -19.80
CA ALA A 12 7.71 10.32 -19.61
C ALA A 12 8.12 9.30 -18.52
N GLY A 13 9.40 8.92 -18.48
CA GLY A 13 9.97 8.07 -17.43
C GLY A 13 9.87 8.70 -16.04
N MET A 14 10.22 9.98 -15.90
CA MET A 14 10.10 10.72 -14.64
C MET A 14 8.65 10.87 -14.17
N LEU A 15 7.72 11.14 -15.09
CA LEU A 15 6.29 11.18 -14.77
C LEU A 15 5.80 9.82 -14.25
N ARG A 16 6.19 8.73 -14.91
CA ARG A 16 5.84 7.37 -14.46
C ARG A 16 6.42 7.08 -13.07
N ALA A 17 7.69 7.40 -12.83
CA ALA A 17 8.31 7.22 -11.52
C ALA A 17 7.53 7.98 -10.42
N SER A 18 7.19 9.26 -10.65
CA SER A 18 6.40 10.04 -9.70
C SER A 18 5.01 9.45 -9.41
N GLN A 19 4.37 8.83 -10.40
CA GLN A 19 3.06 8.18 -10.23
C GLN A 19 3.17 6.90 -9.39
N VAL A 20 4.26 6.14 -9.56
CA VAL A 20 4.54 4.94 -8.77
C VAL A 20 4.87 5.32 -7.33
N ASP A 21 5.62 6.40 -7.10
CA ASP A 21 5.90 6.91 -5.75
C ASP A 21 4.62 7.36 -5.04
N GLN A 22 3.74 8.12 -5.71
CA GLN A 22 2.43 8.49 -5.15
C GLN A 22 1.56 7.27 -4.84
N LEU A 23 1.65 6.20 -5.63
CA LEU A 23 0.97 4.95 -5.32
C LEU A 23 1.58 4.30 -4.07
N ALA A 24 2.90 4.27 -3.95
CA ALA A 24 3.59 3.72 -2.78
C ALA A 24 3.16 4.43 -1.49
N ASP A 25 3.07 5.77 -1.53
CA ASP A 25 2.63 6.58 -0.39
C ASP A 25 1.18 6.29 0.01
N ARG A 26 0.27 6.18 -0.97
CA ARG A 26 -1.13 5.82 -0.69
C ARG A 26 -1.26 4.43 -0.09
N VAL A 27 -0.48 3.45 -0.58
CA VAL A 27 -0.47 2.10 0.00
C VAL A 27 0.08 2.13 1.42
N ALA A 28 1.13 2.90 1.69
CA ALA A 28 1.66 3.07 3.04
C ALA A 28 0.64 3.71 4.00
N ALA A 29 -0.07 4.76 3.57
CA ALA A 29 -1.12 5.39 4.38
C ALA A 29 -2.30 4.43 4.63
N CYS A 30 -2.67 3.62 3.63
CA CYS A 30 -3.71 2.61 3.77
C CYS A 30 -3.32 1.53 4.80
N LEU A 31 -2.06 1.08 4.81
CA LEU A 31 -1.54 0.15 5.81
C LEU A 31 -1.68 0.70 7.23
N VAL A 32 -1.25 1.95 7.45
CA VAL A 32 -1.37 2.62 8.77
C VAL A 32 -2.82 2.67 9.22
N GLY A 33 -3.74 3.14 8.36
CA GLY A 33 -5.16 3.20 8.70
C GLY A 33 -5.78 1.82 8.97
N ALA A 34 -5.35 0.78 8.24
CA ALA A 34 -5.82 -0.58 8.47
C ALA A 34 -5.29 -1.17 9.79
N GLU A 35 -4.06 -0.84 10.19
CA GLU A 35 -3.50 -1.20 11.51
C GLU A 35 -4.25 -0.50 12.65
N GLU A 36 -4.61 0.78 12.48
CA GLU A 36 -5.43 1.53 13.44
C GLU A 36 -6.83 0.90 13.61
N VAL A 37 -7.49 0.55 12.51
CA VAL A 37 -8.80 -0.17 12.56
C VAL A 37 -8.66 -1.52 13.27
N LEU A 38 -7.58 -2.26 12.99
CA LEU A 38 -7.32 -3.54 13.64
C LEU A 38 -7.07 -3.38 15.15
N ALA A 39 -6.40 -2.31 15.56
CA ALA A 39 -6.25 -1.96 16.98
C ALA A 39 -7.61 -1.63 17.61
N GLY A 40 -8.42 -0.82 16.94
CA GLY A 40 -9.76 -0.44 17.39
C GLY A 40 -10.71 -1.63 17.60
N PHE A 41 -10.54 -2.74 16.86
CA PHE A 41 -11.30 -3.96 17.13
C PHE A 41 -11.06 -4.52 18.54
N ARG A 42 -9.88 -4.30 19.15
CA ARG A 42 -9.62 -4.71 20.54
C ARG A 42 -10.33 -3.81 21.55
N ASP A 43 -10.50 -2.54 21.21
CA ASP A 43 -11.09 -1.55 22.11
C ASP A 43 -12.62 -1.68 22.19
N ILE A 44 -13.26 -2.17 21.13
CA ILE A 44 -14.73 -2.30 21.05
C ILE A 44 -15.28 -3.64 21.56
N GLN A 45 -14.50 -4.45 22.28
CA GLN A 45 -14.91 -5.82 22.63
C GLN A 45 -16.13 -5.94 23.56
N LEU A 46 -16.58 -4.84 24.19
CA LEU A 46 -17.76 -4.79 25.08
C LEU A 46 -17.77 -5.96 26.10
N LEU A 47 -16.66 -6.15 26.81
CA LEU A 47 -16.42 -7.36 27.62
C LEU A 47 -17.46 -7.59 28.73
N GLN A 48 -18.10 -6.53 29.21
CA GLN A 48 -19.16 -6.61 30.23
C GLN A 48 -20.51 -7.09 29.66
N TRP A 49 -20.65 -7.20 28.34
CA TRP A 49 -21.86 -7.72 27.71
C TRP A 49 -21.78 -9.24 27.56
N GLU A 50 -22.27 -9.95 28.58
CA GLU A 50 -22.11 -11.41 28.72
C GLU A 50 -23.25 -12.25 28.10
N SER A 51 -24.29 -11.60 27.56
CA SER A 51 -25.43 -12.28 26.95
C SER A 51 -25.03 -13.06 25.67
N PRO A 52 -25.87 -13.98 25.16
CA PRO A 52 -25.65 -14.62 23.87
C PRO A 52 -25.44 -13.62 22.72
N ALA A 53 -26.11 -12.47 22.76
CA ALA A 53 -25.93 -11.41 21.77
C ALA A 53 -24.53 -10.77 21.87
N GLY A 54 -24.03 -10.54 23.09
CA GLY A 54 -22.68 -10.03 23.30
C GLY A 54 -21.58 -11.00 22.81
N ARG A 55 -21.80 -12.31 22.97
CA ARG A 55 -20.91 -13.33 22.38
C ARG A 55 -20.92 -13.28 20.85
N ALA A 56 -22.11 -13.30 20.23
CA ALA A 56 -22.24 -13.22 18.77
C ALA A 56 -21.62 -11.95 18.17
N TYR A 57 -21.72 -10.82 18.88
CA TYR A 57 -21.02 -9.59 18.52
C TYR A 57 -19.49 -9.78 18.49
N ARG A 58 -18.89 -10.32 19.56
CA ARG A 58 -17.44 -10.55 19.62
C ARG A 58 -16.96 -11.57 18.59
N ASP A 59 -17.74 -12.60 18.29
CA ASP A 59 -17.45 -13.55 17.22
C ASP A 59 -17.40 -12.82 15.87
N SER A 60 -18.36 -11.93 15.61
CA SER A 60 -18.41 -11.12 14.39
C SER A 60 -17.21 -10.18 14.30
N VAL A 61 -16.86 -9.47 15.38
CA VAL A 61 -15.66 -8.60 15.43
C VAL A 61 -14.39 -9.42 15.18
N SER A 62 -14.27 -10.62 15.75
CA SER A 62 -13.12 -11.50 15.57
C SER A 62 -12.99 -11.97 14.12
N LEU A 63 -14.10 -12.28 13.46
CA LEU A 63 -14.13 -12.63 12.04
C LEU A 63 -13.65 -11.47 11.16
N GLN A 64 -14.12 -10.25 11.43
CA GLN A 64 -13.70 -9.05 10.69
C GLN A 64 -12.21 -8.74 10.93
N ALA A 65 -11.72 -8.87 12.17
CA ALA A 65 -10.32 -8.70 12.50
C ALA A 65 -9.43 -9.72 11.76
N ALA A 66 -9.86 -10.98 11.67
CA ALA A 66 -9.14 -12.01 10.92
C ALA A 66 -9.13 -11.72 9.40
N ALA A 67 -10.25 -11.25 8.84
CA ALA A 67 -10.30 -10.83 7.45
C ALA A 67 -9.36 -9.65 7.17
N LEU A 68 -9.37 -8.63 8.03
CA LEU A 68 -8.51 -7.45 7.89
C LEU A 68 -7.02 -7.80 7.99
N ARG A 69 -6.63 -8.72 8.89
CA ARG A 69 -5.24 -9.20 8.98
C ARG A 69 -4.74 -9.82 7.68
N ARG A 70 -5.56 -10.66 7.04
CA ARG A 70 -5.20 -11.25 5.73
C ARG A 70 -5.06 -10.19 4.65
N SER A 71 -5.94 -9.19 4.64
CA SER A 71 -5.83 -8.06 3.72
C SER A 71 -4.56 -7.23 3.96
N LEU A 72 -4.16 -7.04 5.23
CA LEU A 72 -2.92 -6.36 5.60
C LEU A 72 -1.69 -7.11 5.09
N GLU A 73 -1.66 -8.45 5.23
CA GLU A 73 -0.58 -9.28 4.67
C GLU A 73 -0.44 -9.05 3.16
N SER A 74 -1.55 -9.09 2.41
CA SER A 74 -1.53 -8.80 0.97
C SER A 74 -1.11 -7.36 0.63
N LEU A 75 -1.48 -6.38 1.46
CA LEU A 75 -1.07 -4.98 1.27
C LEU A 75 0.43 -4.77 1.52
N VAL A 76 1.03 -5.49 2.49
CA VAL A 76 2.48 -5.46 2.74
C VAL A 76 3.24 -5.99 1.53
N GLU A 77 2.78 -7.10 0.95
CA GLU A 77 3.35 -7.66 -0.28
C GLU A 77 3.22 -6.66 -1.44
N ALA A 78 2.04 -6.08 -1.63
CA ALA A 78 1.79 -5.07 -2.67
C ALA A 78 2.70 -3.84 -2.50
N ARG A 79 2.88 -3.34 -1.27
CA ARG A 79 3.81 -2.24 -0.98
C ARG A 79 5.23 -2.58 -1.40
N SER A 80 5.70 -3.78 -1.07
CA SER A 80 7.06 -4.23 -1.43
C SER A 80 7.24 -4.30 -2.95
N ALA A 81 6.20 -4.74 -3.68
CA ALA A 81 6.22 -4.82 -5.13
C ALA A 81 6.24 -3.44 -5.78
N VAL A 82 5.39 -2.51 -5.31
CA VAL A 82 5.34 -1.13 -5.80
C VAL A 82 6.66 -0.40 -5.52
N ALA A 83 7.23 -0.54 -4.32
CA ALA A 83 8.50 0.10 -3.97
C ALA A 83 9.66 -0.41 -4.85
N ARG A 84 9.72 -1.72 -5.11
CA ARG A 84 10.71 -2.30 -6.03
C ARG A 84 10.52 -1.76 -7.44
N HIS A 85 9.29 -1.71 -7.92
CA HIS A 85 8.98 -1.20 -9.25
C HIS A 85 9.30 0.29 -9.40
N SER A 86 9.09 1.11 -8.36
CA SER A 86 9.52 2.50 -8.34
C SER A 86 11.04 2.59 -8.55
N GLN A 87 11.81 1.85 -7.75
CA GLN A 87 13.27 1.84 -7.84
C GLN A 87 13.77 1.39 -9.22
N GLU A 88 13.19 0.34 -9.79
CA GLU A 88 13.52 -0.14 -11.15
C GLU A 88 13.19 0.93 -12.20
N THR A 89 12.05 1.61 -12.08
CA THR A 89 11.63 2.66 -13.01
C THR A 89 12.55 3.89 -12.94
N LEU A 90 12.97 4.28 -11.74
CA LEU A 90 13.94 5.36 -11.53
C LEU A 90 15.31 5.02 -12.14
N VAL A 91 15.82 3.80 -11.90
CA VAL A 91 17.09 3.33 -12.48
C VAL A 91 17.02 3.28 -14.02
N ALA A 92 15.90 2.82 -14.57
CA ALA A 92 15.68 2.79 -16.03
C ALA A 92 15.65 4.20 -16.64
N ALA A 93 15.00 5.16 -15.98
CA ALA A 93 14.97 6.55 -16.44
C ALA A 93 16.37 7.20 -16.40
N CYS A 94 17.17 6.91 -15.37
CA CYS A 94 18.53 7.46 -15.25
C CYS A 94 19.54 6.82 -16.22
N SER A 95 19.39 5.54 -16.54
CA SER A 95 20.30 4.83 -17.47
C SER A 95 20.11 5.27 -18.93
N TYR A 96 18.95 5.78 -19.32
CA TYR A 96 18.70 6.34 -20.65
C TYR A 96 19.37 7.71 -20.90
N GLY A 97 19.83 8.41 -19.84
CA GLY A 97 20.56 9.68 -19.95
C GLY A 97 22.08 9.54 -20.15
N GLY A 98 22.59 8.31 -20.25
CA GLY A 98 24.02 7.99 -20.22
C GLY A 98 24.49 7.17 -21.42
N THR A 99 24.21 7.61 -22.64
CA THR A 99 24.93 7.15 -23.84
C THR A 99 25.60 8.35 -24.52
N PRO A 100 26.93 8.35 -24.73
CA PRO A 100 27.65 9.40 -25.45
C PRO A 100 27.22 9.50 -26.92
#